data_AF-A0A2T2WRV7-F1
#
_entry.id   AF-A0A2T2WRV7-F1
#
_cell.length_a   1.000
_cell.length_b   1.000
_cell.length_c   1.000
_cell.angle_alpha   90.00
_cell.angle_beta   90.00
_cell.angle_gamma   90.00
#
_symmetry.space_group_name_H-M   'P 1'
#
loop_
_entity.id
_entity.type
_entity.pdbx_description
1 polymer ?
#
loop_
_entity_poly.entity_id
_entity_poly.type
_entity_poly.pdbx_seq_one_letter_code
_entity_poly.pdbx_strand_id
1 'polypeptide(L)' 'MVESIQCVSLIPERWPDLVSLFGPGGAEDGCWCMWHRETNQEFVAGSRRAGAANHDAFEALVHGAVVPHMR' A
#
# COMPACT_ATOMS: atom_id res chain seq x y z
N MET A 1 8.47 -25.00 -7.04
CA MET A 1 9.29 -24.60 -5.88
C MET A 1 9.78 -23.20 -6.19
N VAL A 2 9.54 -22.21 -5.33
CA VAL A 2 10.08 -20.86 -5.55
C VAL A 2 11.51 -20.88 -5.01
N GLU A 3 12.48 -20.93 -5.90
CA GLU A 3 13.88 -21.21 -5.55
C GLU A 3 14.63 -20.03 -4.90
N SER A 4 14.04 -18.83 -4.84
CA SER A 4 14.47 -17.76 -3.93
C SER A 4 13.41 -16.68 -3.78
N ILE A 5 13.31 -16.07 -2.59
CA ILE A 5 12.55 -14.82 -2.37
C ILE A 5 13.54 -13.67 -2.57
N GLN A 6 13.15 -12.66 -3.35
CA GLN A 6 13.93 -11.45 -3.57
C GLN A 6 13.17 -10.26 -2.99
N CYS A 7 13.85 -9.48 -2.14
CA CYS A 7 13.32 -8.23 -1.61
C CYS A 7 13.97 -7.08 -2.35
N VAL A 8 13.15 -6.23 -2.97
CA VAL A 8 13.62 -5.10 -3.75
C VAL A 8 12.91 -3.82 -3.31
N SER A 9 13.56 -2.67 -3.47
CA SER A 9 12.93 -1.38 -3.15
C SER A 9 11.71 -1.14 -4.03
N LEU A 10 10.62 -0.68 -3.41
CA LEU A 10 9.45 -0.16 -4.10
C LEU A 10 9.75 1.25 -4.60
N ILE A 11 9.93 1.36 -5.91
CA ILE A 11 10.14 2.59 -6.67
C ILE A 11 8.94 2.75 -7.64
N PRO A 12 8.66 3.97 -8.15
CA PRO A 12 7.58 4.21 -9.10
C PRO A 12 7.43 3.15 -10.20
N GLU A 13 8.54 2.72 -10.78
CA GLU A 13 8.56 1.77 -11.90
C GLU A 13 8.09 0.36 -11.50
N ARG A 14 8.09 0.04 -10.20
CA ARG A 14 7.66 -1.26 -9.65
C ARG A 14 6.28 -1.22 -9.01
N TRP A 15 5.56 -0.11 -9.09
CA TRP A 15 4.19 -0.04 -8.61
C TRP A 15 3.28 -1.13 -9.23
N PRO A 16 3.34 -1.41 -10.55
CA PRO A 16 2.53 -2.47 -11.14
C PRO A 16 2.83 -3.86 -10.56
N ASP A 17 4.08 -4.13 -10.19
CA ASP A 17 4.48 -5.41 -9.57
C ASP A 17 3.80 -5.58 -8.21
N LEU A 18 3.75 -4.51 -7.41
CA LEU A 18 3.09 -4.52 -6.10
C LEU A 18 1.57 -4.68 -6.23
N VAL A 19 0.96 -3.96 -7.18
CA VAL A 19 -0.48 -4.08 -7.46
C VAL A 19 -0.83 -5.50 -7.88
N SER A 20 -0.01 -6.13 -8.72
CA SER A 20 -0.19 -7.53 -9.10
C SER A 20 0.02 -8.50 -7.93
N LEU A 21 0.96 -8.20 -7.03
CA LEU A 21 1.24 -9.04 -5.85
C LEU A 21 0.10 -9.01 -4.84
N PHE A 22 -0.48 -7.84 -4.59
CA PHE A 22 -1.57 -7.66 -3.62
C PHE A 22 -2.93 -8.02 -4.22
N GLY A 23 -3.14 -7.76 -5.51
CA GLY A 23 -4.41 -7.99 -6.17
C GLY A 23 -5.47 -6.94 -5.79
N PRO A 24 -6.73 -7.15 -6.19
CA PRO A 24 -7.78 -6.13 -6.12
C PRO A 24 -8.18 -5.72 -4.70
N GLY A 25 -7.81 -6.52 -3.68
CA GLY A 25 -8.13 -6.27 -2.27
C GLY A 25 -7.04 -5.54 -1.48
N GLY A 26 -5.90 -5.24 -2.09
CA GLY A 26 -4.69 -4.96 -1.32
C GLY A 26 -4.16 -6.21 -0.63
N ALA A 27 -3.26 -6.03 0.33
CA ALA A 27 -2.70 -7.16 1.09
C ALA A 27 -3.75 -7.81 2.02
N GLU A 28 -3.95 -7.26 3.22
CA GLU A 28 -4.94 -7.71 4.19
C GLU A 28 -5.97 -6.61 4.43
N ASP A 29 -7.26 -6.93 4.27
CA ASP A 29 -8.38 -6.02 4.56
C ASP A 29 -8.21 -4.59 4.00
N GLY A 30 -7.73 -4.45 2.75
CA GLY A 30 -7.58 -3.14 2.11
C GLY A 30 -6.47 -2.27 2.70
N CYS A 31 -5.54 -2.83 3.47
CA CYS A 31 -4.57 -2.04 4.22
C CYS A 31 -3.60 -1.22 3.37
N TRP A 32 -3.30 -1.65 2.14
CA TRP A 32 -2.30 -1.07 1.21
C TRP A 32 -1.08 -0.43 1.91
N CYS A 33 -0.52 -1.12 2.92
CA CYS A 33 0.60 -0.64 3.74
C CYS A 33 0.42 0.75 4.39
N MET A 34 -0.82 1.22 4.57
CA MET A 34 -1.13 2.52 5.17
C MET A 34 -1.33 2.48 6.69
N TRP A 35 -1.51 1.29 7.29
CA TRP A 35 -1.73 1.12 8.74
C TRP A 35 -0.71 1.87 9.62
N HIS A 36 0.57 1.82 9.25
CA HIS A 36 1.65 2.49 10.02
C HIS A 36 1.84 3.97 9.68
N ARG A 37 1.03 4.51 8.76
CA ARG A 37 1.20 5.84 8.18
C ARG A 37 0.03 6.77 8.47
N GLU A 38 -1.06 6.25 9.03
CA GLU A 38 -2.32 6.93 9.23
C GLU A 38 -2.83 6.76 10.66
N THR A 39 -3.76 7.63 11.08
CA THR A 39 -4.58 7.38 12.26
C THR A 39 -5.41 6.11 12.05
N ASN A 40 -5.85 5.48 13.15
CA ASN A 40 -6.79 4.37 13.07
C ASN A 40 -8.08 4.75 12.32
N GLN A 41 -8.56 5.98 12.52
CA GLN A 41 -9.78 6.48 11.86
C GLN A 41 -9.60 6.59 10.34
N GLU A 42 -8.47 7.16 9.90
CA GLU A 42 -8.12 7.29 8.47
C GLU A 42 -7.96 5.91 7.84
N PHE A 43 -7.21 5.02 8.48
CA PHE A 43 -7.02 3.65 8.01
C PHE A 43 -8.35 2.91 7.84
N VAL A 44 -9.22 2.93 8.87
CA VAL A 44 -10.52 2.25 8.82
C VAL A 44 -11.42 2.85 7.73
N ALA A 45 -11.33 4.15 7.48
CA ALA A 45 -12.05 4.77 6.38
C ALA A 45 -11.49 4.33 5.02
N GLY A 46 -10.17 4.28 4.89
CA GLY A 46 -9.48 4.00 3.64
C GLY A 46 -9.45 2.52 3.24
N SER A 47 -9.54 1.61 4.20
CA SER A 47 -9.66 0.15 3.99
C SER A 47 -11.01 -0.28 3.41
N ARG A 48 -12.02 0.59 3.44
CA ARG A 48 -13.34 0.32 2.83
C ARG A 48 -13.21 0.17 1.32
N ARG A 49 -14.18 -0.52 0.72
CA ARG A 49 -14.24 -0.75 -0.74
C ARG A 49 -12.90 -1.29 -1.27
N ALA A 50 -12.46 -2.41 -0.67
CA ALA A 50 -11.22 -3.09 -1.04
C ALA A 50 -9.94 -2.23 -0.92
N GLY A 51 -9.96 -1.25 -0.02
CA GLY A 51 -8.80 -0.41 0.23
C GLY A 51 -8.52 0.64 -0.83
N ALA A 52 -9.48 1.01 -1.69
CA ALA A 52 -9.23 1.92 -2.82
C ALA A 52 -8.59 3.25 -2.41
N ALA A 53 -8.99 3.83 -1.26
CA ALA A 53 -8.37 5.07 -0.80
C ALA A 53 -6.96 4.84 -0.22
N ASN A 54 -6.73 3.72 0.46
CA ASN A 54 -5.38 3.35 0.92
C ASN A 54 -4.45 3.03 -0.27
N HIS A 55 -4.98 2.43 -1.33
CA HIS A 55 -4.25 2.21 -2.59
C HIS A 55 -3.75 3.54 -3.16
N ASP A 56 -4.66 4.48 -3.38
CA ASP A 56 -4.33 5.78 -3.98
C ASP A 56 -3.35 6.57 -3.10
N ALA A 57 -3.53 6.52 -1.77
CA ALA A 57 -2.61 7.16 -0.83
C ALA A 57 -1.21 6.52 -0.87
N PHE A 58 -1.13 5.19 -0.99
CA PHE A 58 0.15 4.50 -1.09
C PHE A 58 0.82 4.72 -2.45
N GLU A 59 0.07 4.75 -3.55
CA GLU A 59 0.59 5.10 -4.88
C GLU A 59 1.22 6.49 -4.84
N ALA A 60 0.51 7.48 -4.29
CA ALA A 60 1.03 8.83 -4.15
C ALA A 60 2.36 8.86 -3.38
N LEU A 61 2.49 8.09 -2.30
CA LEU A 61 3.74 7.96 -1.54
C LEU A 61 4.88 7.37 -2.35
N VAL A 62 4.61 6.32 -3.12
CA VAL A 62 5.61 5.70 -4.01
C VAL A 62 6.11 6.71 -5.04
N HIS A 63 5.23 7.61 -5.51
CA HIS A 63 5.55 8.69 -6.44
C HIS A 63 6.12 9.96 -5.77
N GLY A 64 6.45 9.91 -4.48
CA GLY A 64 7.17 10.99 -3.78
C GLY A 64 6.28 12.00 -3.07
N ALA A 65 4.98 11.72 -2.89
CA ALA A 65 4.17 12.47 -1.94
C ALA A 65 4.67 12.22 -0.51
N VAL A 66 4.52 13.22 0.35
CA VAL A 66 4.78 13.09 1.78
C VAL A 66 3.45 12.91 2.48
N VAL A 67 3.20 11.74 3.06
CA VAL A 67 2.12 11.62 4.06
C VAL A 67 2.64 12.10 5.42
N PRO A 68 1.82 12.78 6.22
CA PRO A 68 2.14 13.05 7.61
C PRO A 68 2.47 11.73 8.31
N HIS A 69 3.68 11.60 8.85
CA HIS A 69 4.01 10.48 9.73
C HIS A 69 3.19 10.64 11.00
N MET A 70 2.33 9.67 11.30
CA MET A 70 1.72 9.61 12.61
C MET A 70 2.71 9.04 13.63
N ARG A 71 2.63 9.58 14.85
CA ARG A 71 3.45 9.24 16.02
C ARG A 71 2.76 8.16 16.84
#